data_AF-A0AAQ4CNT5-F1
#
_entry.id   AF-A0AAQ4CNT5-F1
#
_cell.length_a   1.000
_cell.length_b   1.000
_cell.length_c   1.000
_cell.angle_alpha   90.00
_cell.angle_beta   90.00
_cell.angle_gamma   90.00
#
_symmetry.space_group_name_H-M   'P 1'
#
loop_
_entity.id
_entity.type
_entity.pdbx_description
1 polymer ?
#
loop_
_entity_poly.entity_id
_entity_poly.type
_entity_poly.pdbx_seq_one_letter_code
_entity_poly.pdbx_strand_id
1 'polypeptide(L)'
;MIGKVISIVLYVLAAIFILGGIGLITSPSSPATVGGAIVGFGFGALFIILGMISARKEPKTKENLTLIAGKGLFSTWYYIGKEGIYKGKKLFLKWSEIKNIFVIHEYEVTRSNMSLRTLQTGVPTFNGRVYRMGTWRIITVDGKEIDIKNVINPKEMLEYIKNTYLKNNI
;
A
#
# COMPACT_ATOMS: atom_id res chain seq x y z
N MET A 1 -23.40 -0.95 0.92
CA MET A 1 -24.17 -0.05 1.79
C MET A 1 -23.67 -0.12 3.23
N ILE A 2 -23.44 -1.34 3.76
CA ILE A 2 -22.89 -1.63 5.10
C ILE A 2 -21.62 -0.83 5.48
N GLY A 3 -20.57 -0.77 4.64
CA GLY A 3 -19.34 -0.01 4.98
C GLY A 3 -19.54 1.50 5.15
N LYS A 4 -20.54 2.09 4.47
CA LYS A 4 -20.89 3.51 4.70
C LYS A 4 -21.55 3.72 6.05
N VAL A 5 -22.44 2.81 6.46
CA VAL A 5 -23.13 2.87 7.76
C VAL A 5 -22.12 2.68 8.89
N ILE A 6 -21.20 1.71 8.77
CA ILE A 6 -20.15 1.46 9.77
C ILE A 6 -19.20 2.65 9.88
N SER A 7 -18.80 3.25 8.75
CA SER A 7 -17.96 4.46 8.76
C SER A 7 -18.63 5.64 9.46
N ILE A 8 -19.93 5.86 9.22
CA ILE A 8 -20.70 6.92 9.91
C ILE A 8 -20.70 6.69 11.42
N VAL A 9 -20.97 5.46 11.88
CA VAL A 9 -20.96 5.11 13.31
C VAL A 9 -19.57 5.36 13.93
N LEU A 10 -18.49 5.00 13.24
CA LEU A 10 -17.12 5.22 13.70
C LEU A 10 -16.77 6.71 13.80
N TYR A 11 -17.23 7.55 12.87
CA TYR A 11 -17.01 8.99 12.95
C TYR A 11 -17.81 9.66 14.08
N VAL A 12 -19.04 9.20 14.34
CA VAL A 12 -19.83 9.69 15.48
C VAL A 12 -19.14 9.32 16.80
N LEU A 13 -18.64 8.09 16.93
CA LEU A 13 -17.85 7.67 18.09
C LEU A 13 -16.59 8.53 18.25
N ALA A 14 -15.85 8.78 17.17
CA ALA A 14 -14.68 9.65 17.20
C ALA A 14 -15.02 11.06 17.73
N ALA A 15 -16.12 11.65 17.26
CA ALA A 15 -16.56 12.97 17.71
C ALA A 15 -16.86 13.00 19.21
N ILE A 16 -17.53 11.97 19.75
CA ILE A 16 -17.83 11.85 21.19
C ILE A 16 -16.54 11.77 22.02
N PHE A 17 -15.58 10.96 21.60
CA PHE A 17 -14.31 10.80 22.31
C PHE A 17 -13.44 12.07 22.27
N ILE A 18 -13.44 12.79 21.14
CA ILE A 18 -12.73 14.07 21.01
C ILE A 18 -13.40 15.15 21.85
N LEU A 19 -14.74 15.26 21.82
CA LEU A 19 -15.49 16.21 22.66
C LEU A 19 -15.32 15.91 24.15
N GLY A 20 -15.30 14.63 24.54
CA GLY A 20 -15.01 14.21 25.92
C GLY A 20 -13.58 14.57 26.35
N GLY A 21 -12.60 14.38 25.47
CA GLY A 21 -11.23 14.84 25.70
C GLY A 21 -11.13 16.36 25.86
N ILE A 22 -11.86 17.13 25.06
CA ILE A 22 -11.93 18.60 25.13
C ILE A 22 -12.58 19.06 26.46
N GLY A 23 -13.67 18.43 26.90
CA GLY A 23 -14.30 18.77 28.19
C GLY A 23 -13.40 18.51 29.41
N LEU A 24 -12.50 17.53 29.30
CA LEU A 24 -11.55 17.17 30.36
C LEU A 24 -10.34 18.12 30.42
N ILE A 25 -9.91 18.72 29.30
CA ILE A 25 -8.85 19.75 29.32
C ILE A 25 -9.35 21.11 29.80
N THR A 26 -10.67 21.36 29.75
CA THR A 26 -11.29 22.58 30.32
C THR A 26 -11.58 22.46 31.83
N SER A 27 -11.38 21.28 32.41
CA SER A 27 -11.58 21.00 33.83
C SER A 27 -10.28 21.23 34.64
N PRO A 28 -10.37 21.42 35.97
CA PRO A 28 -9.19 21.66 36.82
C PRO A 28 -8.14 20.56 36.66
N SER A 29 -6.87 20.94 36.51
CA SER A 29 -5.78 20.03 36.19
C SER A 29 -5.49 19.07 37.34
N SER A 30 -5.87 17.81 37.15
CA SER A 30 -5.49 16.66 37.96
C SER A 30 -4.86 15.56 37.09
N PRO A 31 -4.08 14.63 37.66
CA PRO A 31 -3.57 13.48 36.92
C PRO A 31 -4.67 12.64 36.25
N ALA A 32 -5.85 12.58 36.86
CA ALA A 32 -7.02 11.88 36.33
C ALA A 32 -7.61 12.57 35.09
N THR A 33 -7.73 13.90 35.10
CA THR A 33 -8.21 14.67 33.94
C THR A 33 -7.22 14.65 32.78
N VAL A 34 -5.91 14.68 33.06
CA VAL A 34 -4.87 14.57 32.03
C VAL A 34 -4.86 13.18 31.40
N GLY A 35 -4.92 12.12 32.22
CA GLY A 35 -5.03 10.74 31.73
C GLY A 35 -6.29 10.51 30.91
N GLY A 36 -7.44 11.03 31.37
CA GLY A 36 -8.70 10.95 30.65
C GLY A 36 -8.69 11.68 29.30
N ALA A 37 -8.05 12.85 29.21
CA ALA A 37 -7.90 13.58 27.95
C ALA A 37 -7.01 12.82 26.95
N ILE A 38 -5.88 12.25 27.39
CA ILE A 38 -4.99 11.44 26.54
C ILE A 38 -5.75 10.23 25.96
N VAL A 39 -6.52 9.55 26.80
CA VAL A 39 -7.37 8.43 26.38
C VAL A 39 -8.44 8.90 25.39
N GLY A 40 -9.14 10.01 25.69
CA GLY A 40 -10.16 10.60 24.82
C GLY A 40 -9.64 10.92 23.41
N PHE A 41 -8.53 11.63 23.31
CA PHE A 41 -7.92 11.96 22.01
C PHE A 41 -7.32 10.73 21.32
N GLY A 42 -6.71 9.80 22.06
CA GLY A 42 -6.14 8.57 21.51
C GLY A 42 -7.20 7.67 20.86
N PHE A 43 -8.31 7.42 21.57
CA PHE A 43 -9.43 6.66 21.01
C PHE A 43 -10.15 7.42 19.89
N GLY A 44 -10.32 8.74 20.02
CA GLY A 44 -10.87 9.58 18.95
C GLY A 44 -10.11 9.46 17.63
N ALA A 45 -8.77 9.55 17.69
CA ALA A 45 -7.90 9.38 16.52
C ALA A 45 -8.00 7.95 15.95
N LEU A 46 -8.05 6.93 16.81
CA LEU A 46 -8.20 5.53 16.39
C LEU A 46 -9.51 5.33 15.60
N PHE A 47 -10.63 5.87 16.08
CA PHE A 47 -11.92 5.75 15.41
C PHE A 47 -11.98 6.52 14.09
N ILE A 48 -11.28 7.65 13.96
CA ILE A 48 -11.11 8.34 12.67
C ILE A 48 -10.39 7.45 11.66
N ILE A 49 -9.29 6.80 12.08
CA ILE A 49 -8.52 5.90 11.20
C ILE A 49 -9.38 4.71 10.76
N LEU A 50 -10.09 4.07 11.69
CA LEU A 50 -11.02 2.98 11.39
C LEU A 50 -12.18 3.44 10.50
N GLY A 51 -12.72 4.63 10.73
CA GLY A 51 -13.75 5.25 9.92
C GLY A 51 -13.29 5.48 8.49
N MET A 52 -12.05 5.93 8.29
CA MET A 52 -11.43 6.05 6.96
C MET A 52 -11.24 4.69 6.28
N ILE A 53 -10.80 3.67 7.02
CA ILE A 53 -10.63 2.31 6.48
C ILE A 53 -11.97 1.72 6.06
N SER A 54 -13.02 1.90 6.86
CA SER A 54 -14.38 1.43 6.58
C SER A 54 -15.06 2.23 5.44
N ALA A 55 -14.77 3.52 5.32
CA ALA A 55 -15.25 4.39 4.24
C ALA A 55 -14.62 4.04 2.89
N ARG A 56 -13.37 3.53 2.91
CA ARG A 56 -12.76 3.02 1.68
C ARG A 56 -13.64 1.89 1.20
N LYS A 57 -14.24 2.06 0.02
CA LYS A 57 -14.88 0.97 -0.70
C LYS A 57 -13.87 -0.15 -0.78
N GLU A 58 -14.06 -1.18 0.05
CA GLU A 58 -13.42 -2.46 -0.19
C GLU A 58 -13.73 -2.80 -1.64
N PRO A 59 -12.70 -2.92 -2.48
CA PRO A 59 -12.94 -3.16 -3.86
C PRO A 59 -13.63 -4.53 -3.93
N LYS A 60 -14.95 -4.56 -4.21
CA LYS A 60 -15.75 -5.80 -4.34
C LYS A 60 -14.89 -6.91 -4.94
N THR A 61 -14.58 -7.90 -4.11
CA THR A 61 -13.91 -9.12 -4.50
C THR A 61 -14.84 -9.79 -5.50
N LYS A 62 -14.61 -9.54 -6.80
CA LYS A 62 -15.13 -10.44 -7.82
C LYS A 62 -14.21 -11.65 -7.78
N GLU A 63 -14.74 -12.70 -7.18
CA GLU A 63 -14.40 -14.08 -7.54
C GLU A 63 -14.27 -14.16 -9.08
N ASN A 64 -13.22 -14.82 -9.56
CA ASN A 64 -12.77 -14.93 -10.97
C ASN A 64 -11.66 -13.97 -11.46
N LEU A 65 -10.81 -13.47 -10.56
CA LEU A 65 -9.40 -13.32 -10.93
C LEU A 65 -8.65 -14.47 -10.29
N THR A 66 -8.53 -15.59 -11.02
CA THR A 66 -7.54 -16.62 -10.70
C THR A 66 -6.18 -15.94 -10.72
N LEU A 67 -5.72 -15.55 -9.53
CA LEU A 67 -4.38 -15.11 -9.19
C LEU A 67 -3.41 -16.25 -9.51
N ILE A 68 -3.14 -16.47 -10.80
CA ILE A 68 -1.99 -17.24 -11.25
C ILE A 68 -0.82 -16.26 -11.31
N ALA A 69 -0.37 -15.83 -10.13
CA ALA A 69 0.93 -15.23 -9.86
C ALA A 69 0.92 -14.84 -8.38
N GLY A 70 1.41 -15.73 -7.53
CA GLY A 70 1.67 -15.39 -6.14
C GLY A 70 2.58 -14.16 -6.07
N LYS A 71 2.21 -13.20 -5.22
CA LYS A 71 3.14 -12.23 -4.60
C LYS A 71 4.01 -11.38 -5.57
N GLY A 72 3.45 -10.89 -6.67
CA GLY A 72 4.12 -9.86 -7.48
C GLY A 72 4.01 -8.48 -6.83
N LEU A 73 4.87 -8.17 -5.85
CA LEU A 73 4.98 -6.84 -5.24
C LEU A 73 5.66 -5.87 -6.23
N PHE A 74 4.89 -5.21 -7.08
CA PHE A 74 5.32 -3.96 -7.72
C PHE A 74 5.09 -2.79 -6.77
N SER A 75 5.60 -1.61 -7.16
CA SER A 75 5.11 -0.29 -6.72
C SER A 75 3.63 -0.36 -6.35
N THR A 76 3.24 0.22 -5.22
CA THR A 76 2.00 -0.02 -4.43
C THR A 76 0.67 -0.01 -5.22
N TRP A 77 0.71 0.36 -6.50
CA TRP A 77 -0.40 0.63 -7.37
C TRP A 77 -0.43 -0.22 -8.64
N TYR A 78 0.62 -0.98 -8.98
CA TYR A 78 0.68 -1.77 -10.22
C TYR A 78 0.73 -3.28 -9.93
N TYR A 79 0.18 -4.10 -10.82
CA TYR A 79 0.19 -5.57 -10.69
C TYR A 79 0.26 -6.23 -12.08
N ILE A 80 0.88 -7.40 -12.19
CA ILE A 80 0.84 -8.25 -13.40
C ILE A 80 -0.37 -9.18 -13.30
N GLY A 81 -1.15 -9.25 -14.38
CA GLY A 81 -2.18 -10.27 -14.56
C GLY A 81 -2.04 -10.98 -15.90
N LYS A 82 -2.92 -11.96 -16.14
CA LYS A 82 -2.91 -12.75 -17.37
C LYS A 82 -3.11 -11.92 -18.64
N GLU A 83 -3.92 -10.87 -18.56
CA GLU A 83 -4.25 -10.01 -19.71
C GLU A 83 -3.25 -8.89 -19.95
N GLY A 84 -2.47 -8.52 -18.93
CA GLY A 84 -1.60 -7.35 -18.99
C GLY A 84 -1.17 -6.81 -17.63
N ILE A 85 -0.75 -5.57 -17.64
CA ILE A 85 -0.40 -4.79 -16.45
C ILE A 85 -1.64 -4.06 -15.97
N TYR A 86 -1.89 -4.11 -14.67
CA TYR A 86 -3.01 -3.48 -13.99
C TYR A 86 -2.53 -2.32 -13.13
N LYS A 87 -3.35 -1.27 -13.02
CA LYS A 87 -3.19 -0.20 -12.04
C LYS A 87 -4.34 -0.26 -11.05
N GLY A 88 -4.08 -0.73 -9.85
CA GLY A 88 -5.10 -1.12 -8.88
C GLY A 88 -5.97 -2.24 -9.47
N LYS A 89 -7.23 -1.91 -9.78
CA LYS A 89 -8.21 -2.86 -10.38
C LYS A 89 -8.46 -2.68 -11.86
N LYS A 90 -7.92 -1.63 -12.47
CA LYS A 90 -8.14 -1.35 -13.88
C LYS A 90 -7.00 -1.95 -14.67
N LEU A 91 -7.34 -2.66 -15.74
CA LEU A 91 -6.36 -3.03 -16.76
C LEU A 91 -5.77 -1.73 -17.30
N PHE A 92 -4.46 -1.60 -17.17
CA PHE A 92 -3.71 -0.40 -17.54
C PHE A 92 -3.09 -0.53 -18.92
N LEU A 93 -2.46 -1.68 -19.20
CA LEU A 93 -1.88 -2.01 -20.49
C LEU A 93 -2.08 -3.51 -20.77
N LYS A 94 -2.58 -3.86 -21.95
CA LYS A 94 -2.64 -5.27 -22.38
C LYS A 94 -1.27 -5.75 -22.83
N TRP A 95 -0.99 -7.05 -22.71
CA TRP A 95 0.24 -7.62 -23.28
C TRP A 95 0.36 -7.35 -24.79
N SER A 96 -0.76 -7.37 -25.52
CA SER A 96 -0.81 -7.07 -26.96
C SER A 96 -0.51 -5.61 -27.31
N GLU A 97 -0.64 -4.69 -26.36
CA GLU A 97 -0.37 -3.26 -26.55
C GLU A 97 1.10 -2.93 -26.24
N ILE A 98 1.84 -3.87 -25.67
CA ILE A 98 3.24 -3.69 -25.28
C ILE A 98 4.15 -4.20 -26.40
N LYS A 99 4.92 -3.28 -26.98
CA LYS A 99 5.95 -3.58 -27.96
C LYS A 99 7.24 -4.05 -27.29
N ASN A 100 7.68 -3.34 -26.25
CA ASN A 100 8.90 -3.71 -25.51
C ASN A 100 8.88 -3.17 -24.08
N ILE A 101 9.67 -3.79 -23.20
CA ILE A 101 9.87 -3.36 -21.81
C ILE A 101 11.37 -3.36 -21.51
N PHE A 102 11.87 -2.23 -21.02
CA PHE A 102 13.26 -2.02 -20.65
C PHE A 102 13.38 -1.70 -19.17
N VAL A 103 14.46 -2.17 -18.53
CA VAL A 103 14.88 -1.66 -17.23
C VAL A 103 15.84 -0.50 -17.48
N ILE A 104 15.41 0.72 -17.15
CA ILE A 104 16.20 1.93 -17.44
C ILE A 104 16.96 2.46 -16.22
N HIS A 105 16.59 2.01 -15.02
CA HIS A 105 17.27 2.40 -13.78
C HIS A 105 17.11 1.31 -12.72
N GLU A 106 18.17 1.04 -11.96
CA GLU A 106 18.17 0.15 -10.81
C GLU A 106 18.83 0.84 -9.62
N TYR A 107 18.27 0.63 -8.44
CA TYR A 107 18.79 1.12 -7.18
C TYR A 107 18.44 0.14 -6.06
N GLU A 108 19.29 0.06 -5.05
CA GLU A 108 19.05 -0.81 -3.89
C GLU A 108 18.37 -0.01 -2.78
N VAL A 109 17.33 -0.61 -2.19
CA VAL A 109 16.62 -0.05 -1.04
C VAL A 109 16.80 -1.00 0.14
N THR A 110 17.54 -0.54 1.14
CA THR A 110 17.64 -1.25 2.41
C THR A 110 16.43 -0.90 3.26
N ARG A 111 15.54 -1.88 3.49
CA ARG A 111 14.45 -1.72 4.45
C ARG A 111 14.94 -2.22 5.80
N SER A 112 15.43 -1.32 6.64
CA SER A 112 15.73 -1.60 8.03
C SER A 112 14.43 -1.64 8.82
N ASN A 113 14.06 -2.83 9.32
CA ASN A 113 13.12 -2.89 10.43
C ASN A 113 13.95 -2.60 11.68
N MET A 114 13.80 -1.42 12.27
CA MET A 114 14.32 -1.18 13.61
C MET A 114 13.61 -2.18 14.53
N SER A 115 14.36 -3.17 15.04
CA SER A 115 13.76 -4.16 15.91
C SER A 115 13.26 -3.46 17.19
N LEU A 116 12.10 -3.87 17.72
CA LEU A 116 11.62 -3.39 19.02
C LEU A 116 12.66 -3.61 20.14
N ARG A 117 13.51 -4.63 19.98
CA ARG A 117 14.63 -4.94 20.87
C ARG A 117 15.68 -3.83 20.89
N THR A 118 15.90 -3.16 19.75
CA THR A 118 16.82 -2.02 19.62
C THR A 118 16.37 -0.81 20.45
N LEU A 119 15.05 -0.60 20.58
CA LEU A 119 14.48 0.46 21.43
C LEU A 119 14.61 0.14 22.92
N GLN A 120 14.79 -1.13 23.30
CA GLN A 120 14.91 -1.58 24.70
C GLN A 120 16.36 -1.72 25.17
N THR A 121 17.31 -2.08 24.30
CA THR A 121 18.69 -2.41 24.70
C THR A 121 19.74 -1.39 24.29
N GLY A 122 19.40 -0.41 23.46
CA GLY A 122 20.36 0.60 22.95
C GLY A 122 21.42 0.05 22.00
N VAL A 123 21.40 -1.25 21.69
CA VAL A 123 22.34 -1.89 20.77
C VAL A 123 21.69 -2.00 19.38
N PRO A 124 22.18 -1.28 18.36
CA PRO A 124 21.60 -1.28 17.03
C PRO A 124 21.72 -2.66 16.37
N THR A 125 20.63 -3.42 16.38
CA THR A 125 20.53 -4.65 15.59
C THR A 125 19.84 -4.31 14.26
N PHE A 126 20.64 -4.14 13.20
CA PHE A 126 20.12 -3.89 11.86
C PHE A 126 19.86 -5.22 11.16
N ASN A 127 18.63 -5.72 11.24
CA ASN A 127 18.18 -6.85 10.43
C ASN A 127 17.41 -6.32 9.22
N GLY A 128 18.13 -5.72 8.27
CA GLY A 128 17.56 -5.14 7.06
C GLY A 128 17.54 -6.15 5.92
N ARG A 129 16.45 -6.21 5.14
CA ARG A 129 16.47 -6.86 3.82
C ARG A 129 16.80 -5.81 2.78
N VAL A 130 17.81 -6.09 1.94
CA VAL A 130 18.13 -5.29 0.77
C VAL A 130 17.18 -5.72 -0.35
N TYR A 131 16.39 -4.77 -0.87
CA TYR A 131 15.53 -4.97 -2.03
C TYR A 131 16.14 -4.28 -3.22
N ARG A 132 16.25 -4.96 -4.36
CA ARG A 132 16.56 -4.28 -5.62
C ARG A 132 15.28 -3.67 -6.16
N MET A 133 15.32 -2.38 -6.46
CA MET A 133 14.23 -1.66 -7.09
C MET A 133 14.70 -1.02 -8.39
N GLY A 134 13.77 -0.66 -9.26
CA GLY A 134 14.11 0.01 -10.49
C GLY A 134 12.92 0.63 -11.22
N THR A 135 13.20 1.18 -12.39
CA THR A 135 12.19 1.75 -13.28
C THR A 135 12.12 0.93 -14.55
N TRP A 136 10.90 0.52 -14.90
CA TRP A 136 10.59 -0.04 -16.20
C TRP A 136 10.12 1.05 -17.14
N ARG A 137 10.66 1.08 -18.35
CA ARG A 137 10.13 1.82 -19.47
C ARG A 137 9.41 0.85 -20.40
N ILE A 138 8.12 1.09 -20.60
CA ILE A 138 7.29 0.31 -21.49
C ILE A 138 7.10 1.12 -22.76
N ILE A 139 7.45 0.53 -23.90
CA ILE A 139 7.14 1.06 -25.22
C ILE A 139 5.91 0.31 -25.72
N THR A 140 4.87 1.08 -26.01
CA THR A 140 3.62 0.56 -26.57
C THR A 140 3.69 0.41 -28.09
N VAL A 141 2.77 -0.35 -28.68
CA VAL A 141 2.71 -0.57 -30.14
C VAL A 141 2.46 0.75 -30.90
N ASP A 142 1.71 1.69 -30.31
CA ASP A 142 1.50 3.04 -30.84
C ASP A 142 2.66 4.01 -30.55
N GLY A 143 3.77 3.51 -29.98
CA GLY A 143 5.01 4.27 -29.79
C GLY A 143 5.04 5.14 -28.54
N LYS A 144 4.03 5.10 -27.66
CA LYS A 144 4.07 5.82 -26.38
C LYS A 144 5.04 5.14 -25.42
N GLU A 145 5.81 5.96 -24.72
CA GLU A 145 6.69 5.55 -23.63
C GLU A 145 6.02 5.76 -22.27
N ILE A 146 6.02 4.72 -21.44
CA ILE A 146 5.39 4.74 -20.11
C ILE A 146 6.39 4.23 -19.08
N ASP A 147 6.68 5.06 -18.08
CA ASP A 147 7.62 4.71 -17.01
C ASP A 147 6.89 4.23 -15.74
N ILE A 148 7.15 2.99 -15.33
CA ILE A 148 6.72 2.41 -14.06
C ILE A 148 7.91 2.41 -13.09
N LYS A 149 7.85 3.29 -12.08
CA LYS A 149 8.88 3.43 -11.05
C LYS A 149 8.67 2.46 -9.90
N ASN A 150 9.73 2.23 -9.11
CA ASN A 150 9.74 1.42 -7.88
C ASN A 150 9.32 -0.05 -8.13
N VAL A 151 9.75 -0.64 -9.25
CA VAL A 151 9.58 -2.05 -9.55
C VAL A 151 10.57 -2.86 -8.72
N ILE A 152 10.10 -3.85 -7.94
CA ILE A 152 10.97 -4.73 -7.17
C ILE A 152 11.57 -5.80 -8.09
N ASN A 153 12.86 -6.09 -7.93
CA ASN A 153 13.63 -7.04 -8.74
C ASN A 153 13.35 -6.90 -10.25
N PRO A 154 13.61 -5.70 -10.82
CA PRO A 154 13.13 -5.34 -12.15
C PRO A 154 13.62 -6.26 -13.28
N LYS A 155 14.82 -6.85 -13.18
CA LYS A 155 15.34 -7.83 -14.15
C LYS A 155 14.63 -9.18 -14.06
N GLU A 156 14.57 -9.76 -12.88
CA GLU A 156 13.94 -11.07 -12.64
C GLU A 156 12.46 -11.05 -13.04
N MET A 157 11.76 -9.96 -12.70
CA MET A 157 10.36 -9.79 -13.06
C MET A 157 10.17 -9.63 -14.58
N LEU A 158 11.09 -8.93 -15.26
CA LEU A 158 11.02 -8.77 -16.71
C LEU A 158 11.24 -10.11 -17.41
N GLU A 159 12.20 -10.90 -16.93
CA GLU A 159 12.46 -12.25 -17.41
C GLU A 159 11.23 -13.15 -17.21
N TYR A 160 10.61 -13.12 -16.04
CA TYR A 160 9.36 -13.82 -15.77
C TYR A 160 8.24 -13.44 -16.75
N ILE A 161 8.03 -12.14 -17.00
CA ILE A 161 7.02 -11.68 -17.97
C ILE A 161 7.34 -12.20 -19.36
N LYS A 162 8.60 -12.07 -19.80
CA LYS A 162 9.02 -12.52 -21.13
C LYS A 162 8.74 -14.01 -21.32
N ASN A 163 9.09 -14.82 -20.33
CA ASN A 163 8.91 -16.26 -20.38
C ASN A 163 7.45 -16.72 -20.24
N THR A 164 6.61 -15.94 -19.56
CA THR A 164 5.23 -16.34 -19.24
C THR A 164 4.20 -15.78 -20.22
N TYR A 165 4.35 -14.51 -20.60
CA TYR A 165 3.31 -13.75 -21.32
C TYR A 165 3.73 -13.29 -22.71
N LEU A 166 5.02 -13.03 -22.94
CA LEU A 166 5.52 -12.51 -24.23
C LEU A 166 6.21 -13.59 -25.08
N LYS A 167 6.27 -14.84 -24.61
CA LYS A 167 6.97 -15.96 -25.26
C LYS A 167 6.46 -16.29 -26.67
N ASN A 168 5.25 -15.82 -27.03
CA ASN A 168 4.57 -16.14 -28.28
C ASN A 168 4.45 -14.94 -29.27
N ASN A 169 5.15 -13.81 -29.03
CA ASN A 169 5.09 -12.62 -29.90
C ASN A 169 6.43 -12.31 -30.62
N ILE A 170 7.30 -13.30 -30.77
CA ILE A 170 8.51 -13.23 -31.62
C ILE A 170 8.36 -14.26 -32.74
#